data_AF-A0A1X7DZ03-F1
#
_entry.id   AF-A0A1X7DZ03-F1
#
_cell.length_a   1.000
_cell.length_b   1.000
_cell.length_c   1.000
_cell.angle_alpha   90.00
_cell.angle_beta   90.00
_cell.angle_gamma   90.00
#
_symmetry.space_group_name_H-M   'P 1'
#
loop_
_entity.id
_entity.type
_entity.pdbx_description
1 polymer ?
#
loop_
_entity_poly.entity_id
_entity_poly.type
_entity_poly.pdbx_seq_one_letter_code
_entity_poly.pdbx_strand_id
1 'polypeptide(L)'
;MTVHRLNPGNEEQMYEQMTKICAVLVMKMGGSVEISTSDFAELLAMFPGDIPTLITQTHEYSFELSLVSTTDGKRLAREAGGLPQ
;
A
#
# COMPACT_ATOMS: atom_id res chain seq x y z
N MET A 1 5.87 17.50 8.43
CA MET A 1 5.67 16.28 7.64
C MET A 1 6.19 15.13 8.49
N THR A 2 5.32 14.46 9.23
CA THR A 2 5.71 13.41 10.17
C THR A 2 5.48 12.08 9.50
N VAL A 3 6.55 11.43 9.05
CA VAL A 3 6.49 10.06 8.54
C VAL A 3 6.46 9.15 9.75
N HIS A 4 5.28 8.63 10.07
CA HIS A 4 5.18 7.58 11.07
C HIS A 4 5.85 6.33 10.50
N ARG A 5 6.89 5.86 11.19
CA ARG A 5 7.43 4.51 10.99
C ARG A 5 6.23 3.56 10.93
N LEU A 6 6.21 2.65 9.95
CA LEU A 6 5.43 1.42 10.06
C LEU A 6 5.81 0.84 11.42
N ASN A 7 4.92 0.97 12.38
CA ASN A 7 5.11 0.50 13.73
C ASN A 7 5.47 -0.98 13.62
N PRO A 8 6.45 -1.52 14.36
CA PRO A 8 6.62 -2.96 14.46
C PRO A 8 5.47 -3.49 15.32
N GLY A 9 4.26 -3.42 14.77
CA GLY A 9 3.09 -4.13 15.28
C GLY A 9 3.34 -5.61 15.12
N ASN A 10 2.75 -6.42 15.99
CA ASN A 10 2.64 -7.85 15.70
C ASN A 10 2.01 -8.03 14.30
N GLU A 11 2.38 -9.08 13.57
CA GLU A 11 1.86 -9.35 12.22
C GLU A 11 0.32 -9.30 12.17
N GLU A 12 -0.31 -9.65 13.30
CA GLU A 12 -1.75 -9.61 13.54
C GLU A 12 -2.35 -8.20 13.43
N GLN A 13 -1.75 -7.17 14.04
CA GLN A 13 -2.22 -5.78 13.92
C GLN A 13 -2.08 -5.25 12.51
N MET A 14 -0.98 -5.61 11.81
CA MET A 14 -0.81 -5.23 10.41
C MET A 14 -1.86 -5.89 9.53
N TYR A 15 -2.14 -7.17 9.75
CA TYR A 15 -3.18 -7.91 9.03
C TYR A 15 -4.58 -7.32 9.29
N GLU A 16 -4.90 -6.97 10.53
CA GLU A 16 -6.17 -6.33 10.89
C GLU A 16 -6.33 -4.97 10.20
N GLN A 17 -5.28 -4.14 10.19
CA GLN A 17 -5.30 -2.85 9.51
C GLN A 17 -5.48 -2.99 8.00
N MET A 18 -4.75 -3.91 7.36
CA MET A 18 -4.89 -4.17 5.92
C MET A 18 -6.29 -4.70 5.59
N THR A 19 -6.85 -5.55 6.43
CA THR A 19 -8.23 -6.04 6.28
C THR A 19 -9.24 -4.89 6.31
N LYS A 20 -9.09 -3.94 7.24
CA LYS A 20 -9.95 -2.75 7.32
C LYS A 20 -9.81 -1.85 6.09
N ILE A 21 -8.59 -1.66 5.58
CA ILE A 21 -8.34 -0.91 4.35
C ILE A 21 -9.05 -1.56 3.16
N CYS A 22 -8.90 -2.88 2.97
CA CYS A 22 -9.59 -3.61 1.91
C CYS A 22 -11.12 -3.47 2.03
N ALA A 23 -11.68 -3.58 3.24
CA ALA A 23 -13.11 -3.39 3.46
C ALA A 23 -13.59 -2.00 3.04
N VAL A 24 -12.83 -0.94 3.35
CA VAL A 24 -13.13 0.44 2.91
C VAL A 24 -13.08 0.55 1.38
N LEU A 25 -12.10 -0.06 0.72
CA LEU A 25 -12.00 -0.06 -0.74
C LEU A 25 -13.21 -0.74 -1.39
N VAL A 26 -13.59 -1.94 -0.91
CA VAL A 26 -14.77 -2.66 -1.42
C VAL A 26 -16.05 -1.86 -1.19
N MET A 27 -16.21 -1.24 -0.01
CA MET A 27 -17.34 -0.35 0.28
C MET A 27 -17.43 0.80 -0.73
N LYS A 28 -16.30 1.46 -1.03
CA LYS A 28 -16.24 2.55 -2.02
C LYS A 28 -16.53 2.09 -3.46
N MET A 29 -16.31 0.82 -3.77
CA MET A 29 -16.61 0.21 -5.08
C MET A 29 -18.05 -0.32 -5.18
N GLY A 30 -18.89 -0.13 -4.16
CA GLY A 30 -20.30 -0.55 -4.18
C GLY A 30 -20.61 -1.79 -3.34
N GLY A 31 -19.68 -2.22 -2.48
CA GLY A 31 -19.91 -3.27 -1.48
C GLY A 31 -19.56 -4.69 -1.93
N SER A 32 -19.22 -4.89 -3.21
CA SER A 32 -18.68 -6.13 -3.74
C SER A 32 -17.71 -5.83 -4.87
N VAL A 33 -16.65 -6.61 -4.98
CA VAL A 33 -15.68 -6.56 -6.08
C VAL A 33 -15.24 -7.97 -6.40
N GLU A 34 -15.06 -8.27 -7.67
CA GLU A 34 -14.43 -9.50 -8.14
C GLU A 34 -13.01 -9.17 -8.57
N ILE A 35 -12.03 -9.98 -8.13
CA ILE A 35 -10.65 -9.91 -8.58
C ILE A 35 -10.36 -11.20 -9.34
N SER A 36 -10.09 -11.05 -10.62
CA SER A 36 -9.79 -12.11 -11.57
C SER A 36 -8.28 -12.34 -11.70
N THR A 37 -7.91 -13.45 -12.32
CA THR A 37 -6.50 -13.72 -12.66
C THR A 37 -5.93 -12.74 -13.69
N SER A 38 -6.78 -12.15 -14.55
CA SER A 38 -6.38 -11.08 -15.47
C SER A 38 -5.98 -9.80 -14.74
N ASP A 39 -6.65 -9.44 -13.64
CA ASP A 39 -6.29 -8.24 -12.86
C ASP A 39 -4.87 -8.36 -12.30
N PHE A 40 -4.46 -9.56 -11.88
CA PHE A 40 -3.09 -9.82 -11.44
C PHE A 40 -2.09 -9.72 -12.60
N ALA A 41 -2.45 -10.23 -13.78
CA ALA A 41 -1.58 -10.13 -14.96
C ALA A 41 -1.39 -8.67 -15.39
N GLU A 42 -2.47 -7.89 -15.38
CA GLU A 42 -2.43 -6.45 -15.67
C GLU A 42 -1.59 -5.69 -14.64
N LEU A 43 -1.78 -5.99 -13.34
CA LEU A 43 -0.98 -5.40 -12.27
C LEU A 43 0.52 -5.68 -12.48
N LEU A 44 0.90 -6.91 -12.81
CA LEU A 44 2.31 -7.25 -13.05
C LEU A 44 2.84 -6.61 -14.34
N ALA A 45 2.02 -6.49 -15.38
CA ALA A 45 2.39 -5.85 -16.63
C ALA A 45 2.66 -4.33 -16.47
N MET A 46 2.02 -3.66 -15.52
CA MET A 46 2.28 -2.25 -15.19
C MET A 46 3.68 -2.02 -14.59
N PHE A 47 4.30 -3.05 -14.00
CA PHE A 47 5.59 -2.95 -13.31
C PHE A 47 6.59 -3.98 -13.86
N PRO A 48 7.03 -3.85 -15.13
CA PRO A 48 7.88 -4.85 -15.76
C PRO A 48 9.25 -4.94 -15.07
N GLY A 49 9.55 -6.11 -14.51
CA GLY A 49 10.82 -6.36 -13.82
C GLY A 49 10.90 -5.85 -12.39
N ASP A 50 9.79 -5.40 -11.80
CA ASP A 50 9.68 -5.01 -10.39
C ASP A 50 8.41 -5.59 -9.75
N ILE A 51 8.34 -5.53 -8.43
CA ILE A 51 7.21 -6.02 -7.64
C ILE A 51 6.30 -4.84 -7.31
N PRO A 52 5.02 -4.86 -7.70
CA PRO A 52 4.05 -3.84 -7.31
C PRO A 52 3.86 -3.84 -5.78
N THR A 53 3.82 -2.65 -5.20
CA THR A 53 3.58 -2.46 -3.77
C THR A 53 2.75 -1.21 -3.51
N LEU A 54 2.16 -1.13 -2.31
CA LEU A 54 1.42 0.04 -1.85
C LEU A 54 2.28 0.84 -0.88
N ILE A 55 2.35 2.15 -1.10
CA ILE A 55 2.79 3.10 -0.07
C ILE A 55 1.55 3.70 0.57
N THR A 56 1.59 3.80 1.90
CA THR A 56 0.59 4.51 2.68
C THR A 56 1.18 5.83 3.18
N GLN A 57 0.52 6.94 2.85
CA GLN A 57 0.80 8.24 3.44
C GLN A 57 -0.35 8.61 4.40
N THR A 58 -0.02 8.83 5.67
CA THR A 58 -0.98 9.23 6.68
C THR A 58 -1.06 10.74 6.77
N HIS A 59 -2.27 11.27 6.69
CA HIS A 59 -2.61 12.67 6.95
C HIS A 59 -3.38 12.77 8.27
N GLU A 60 -3.67 13.99 8.73
CA GLU A 60 -4.33 14.22 10.03
C GLU A 60 -5.67 13.47 10.18
N TYR A 61 -6.40 13.29 9.08
CA TYR A 61 -7.73 12.66 9.06
C TYR A 61 -7.94 11.65 7.92
N SER A 62 -6.88 11.26 7.22
CA SER A 62 -7.00 10.36 6.06
C SER A 62 -5.75 9.54 5.83
N PHE A 63 -5.90 8.49 5.03
CA PHE A 63 -4.80 7.72 4.47
C PHE A 63 -4.88 7.80 2.97
N GLU A 64 -3.72 8.04 2.35
CA GLU A 64 -3.55 7.99 0.92
C GLU A 64 -2.75 6.75 0.56
N LEU A 65 -3.26 5.98 -0.41
CA LEU A 65 -2.61 4.78 -0.92
C LEU A 65 -2.12 5.04 -2.34
N SER A 66 -0.84 4.81 -2.58
CA SER A 66 -0.23 4.92 -3.90
C SER A 66 0.35 3.57 -4.33
N LEU A 67 -0.05 3.12 -5.52
CA LEU A 67 0.52 1.93 -6.15
C LEU A 67 1.82 2.31 -6.87
N VAL A 68 2.91 1.64 -6.51
CA VAL A 68 4.26 1.92 -7.02
C VAL A 68 5.03 0.62 -7.21
N SER A 69 6.22 0.73 -7.81
CA SER A 69 7.21 -0.33 -7.79
C SER A 69 7.88 -0.43 -6.41
N THR A 70 8.43 -1.60 -6.05
CA THR A 70 9.19 -1.76 -4.79
C THR A 70 10.44 -0.88 -4.79
N THR A 71 11.08 -0.68 -5.94
CA THR A 71 12.22 0.23 -6.08
C THR A 71 11.82 1.68 -5.75
N ASP A 72 10.71 2.16 -6.31
CA ASP A 72 10.20 3.50 -6.03
C ASP A 72 9.72 3.63 -4.58
N GLY A 73 9.07 2.61 -4.05
CA GLY A 73 8.67 2.56 -2.64
C GLY A 73 9.85 2.77 -1.69
N LYS A 74 10.96 2.08 -1.94
CA LYS A 74 12.21 2.27 -1.17
C LYS A 74 12.81 3.65 -1.36
N ARG A 75 12.82 4.17 -2.59
CA ARG A 75 13.33 5.53 -2.88
C ARG A 75 12.53 6.59 -2.12
N LEU A 76 11.20 6.56 -2.22
CA LEU A 76 10.30 7.49 -1.54
C LEU A 76 10.41 7.38 -0.02
N ALA A 77 10.53 6.16 0.52
CA ALA A 77 10.74 5.96 1.95
C ALA A 77 12.08 6.54 2.44
N ARG A 78 13.15 6.47 1.63
CA ARG A 78 14.45 7.12 1.94
C ARG A 78 14.35 8.64 1.89
N GLU A 79 13.73 9.19 0.85
CA GLU A 79 13.53 10.65 0.69
C GLU A 79 12.74 11.25 1.86
N ALA A 80 11.78 10.49 2.38
CA ALA A 80 10.97 10.89 3.52
C ALA A 80 11.65 10.63 4.89
N GLY A 81 12.88 10.09 4.91
CA GLY A 81 13.66 9.81 6.12
C GLY A 81 13.24 8.55 6.90
N GLY A 82 12.46 7.67 6.26
CA GLY A 82 11.89 6.45 6.87
C GLY A 82 12.78 5.21 6.81
N LEU A 83 13.87 5.22 6.04
CA LEU A 83 14.85 4.14 5.96
C LEU A 83 16.27 4.68 6.22
N PRO A 84 17.16 3.92 6.88
CA PRO A 84 18.57 4.29 6.98
C PRO A 84 19.18 4.41 5.57
N GLN A 85 20.08 5.39 5.40
CA GLN A 85 20.78 5.62 4.13
C GLN A 85 21.70 4.46 3.77
#